data_AF-A0A9K3PW85-F1
#
_entry.id   AF-A0A9K3PW85-F1
#
_cell.length_a   1.000
_cell.length_b   1.000
_cell.length_c   1.000
_cell.angle_alpha   90.00
_cell.angle_beta   90.00
_cell.angle_gamma   90.00
#
_symmetry.space_group_name_H-M   'P 1'
#
loop_
_entity.id
_entity.type
_entity.pdbx_description
1 polymer ?
#
loop_
_entity_poly.entity_id
_entity_poly.type
_entity_poly.pdbx_seq_one_letter_code
_entity_poly.pdbx_strand_id
1 'polypeptide(L)'
;MWKVVSSFSNTTILHTKNGIGRGERRRCLHLLTKKSSPFYRLVLGLKEQGKTLTVVESCCGGLINAGIMSIPGSSSIYHGGSVAYNTERAKPFLLNDDNLHQQLLDYYKGGKSSFSSFSDAEAYVESKKYWTAQTAKSFCEQTGVDYAIAEGGASGPTFRPNDLTEGFVVLAIAGRDAETGKVQILAQTVVRSQHANRQENMRLFADSAAQLAVDTIFGSNNKTDTVSEKSNQAQAGLWLDRATHLRTDPEALQRLEQSFEARCVVLSESIECLMKTFDGGTRNELVLLPLKLVPNELPRTFLGLDPQQHPVFTVDITKDQWGDIQGLSSASEVTSGLNFENTRTHAPLLPVHENELALYATALSQWKRTHQFCSICGGTLHGIQGGTCLKCSSCSNMSWPRQDPSIIVLVTNRSGDKALLARSPRHGPKLHTALAGFVEAGETFEQAVMRETFEETGIQVDPDSISYLSSQPWPFPRSCMIAFRATADDENQEITIDPNEIVSAHWFDKSQVTKAATVQGAVMNKDVAAKALETDPSLNVLVPPKGVVARALIDDWLEDA
;
A
#
# COMPACT_ATOMS: atom_id res chain seq x y z
N MET A 1 -22.13 -3.51 50.14
CA MET A 1 -21.12 -2.45 50.39
C MET A 1 -20.02 -2.61 49.35
N TRP A 2 -20.21 -2.07 48.15
CA TRP A 2 -19.17 -1.67 47.19
C TRP A 2 -19.81 -0.56 46.35
N LYS A 3 -19.25 0.65 46.46
CA LYS A 3 -19.78 1.90 45.90
C LYS A 3 -19.45 2.00 44.42
N VAL A 4 -20.47 2.33 43.63
CA VAL A 4 -20.33 2.91 42.29
C VAL A 4 -19.78 4.34 42.48
N VAL A 5 -18.68 4.67 41.81
CA VAL A 5 -18.21 6.05 41.65
C VAL A 5 -18.31 6.41 40.18
N SER A 6 -19.28 7.26 39.88
CA SER A 6 -19.47 7.97 38.62
C SER A 6 -18.51 9.17 38.55
N SER A 7 -17.77 9.31 37.47
CA SER A 7 -17.24 10.61 37.03
C SER A 7 -17.33 10.72 35.51
N PHE A 8 -18.47 11.22 35.03
CA PHE A 8 -18.55 11.85 33.72
C PHE A 8 -18.01 13.28 33.87
N SER A 9 -16.85 13.55 33.27
CA SER A 9 -16.32 14.91 33.10
C SER A 9 -16.81 15.48 31.77
N ASN A 10 -17.42 16.66 31.87
CA ASN A 10 -17.97 17.49 30.80
C ASN A 10 -17.06 17.60 29.56
N THR A 11 -17.52 17.10 28.41
CA THR A 11 -17.01 17.52 27.10
C THR A 11 -17.90 18.64 26.58
N THR A 12 -17.36 19.85 26.57
CA THR A 12 -17.97 21.04 25.95
C THR A 12 -18.20 20.79 24.46
N ILE A 13 -19.45 20.84 24.03
CA ILE A 13 -19.85 20.77 22.62
C ILE A 13 -19.47 22.11 21.96
N LEU A 14 -18.43 22.12 21.13
CA LEU A 14 -18.16 23.22 20.21
C LEU A 14 -19.04 23.05 18.97
N HIS A 15 -20.13 23.80 18.93
CA HIS A 15 -20.90 24.04 17.71
C HIS A 15 -20.10 24.96 16.78
N THR A 16 -19.52 24.42 15.69
CA THR A 16 -19.13 25.24 14.54
C THR A 16 -20.26 25.21 13.51
N LYS A 17 -21.20 26.16 13.65
CA LYS A 17 -21.98 26.64 12.51
C LYS A 17 -21.05 27.49 11.66
N ASN A 18 -20.74 27.08 10.44
CA ASN A 18 -20.63 27.97 9.27
C ASN A 18 -20.54 27.16 7.98
N GLY A 19 -21.42 27.49 7.04
CA GLY A 19 -21.54 26.82 5.75
C GLY A 19 -20.31 27.04 4.87
N ILE A 20 -19.84 25.96 4.27
CA ILE A 20 -18.70 25.96 3.36
C ILE A 20 -19.20 26.18 1.92
N GLY A 21 -18.67 27.23 1.29
CA GLY A 21 -19.00 27.64 -0.07
C GLY A 21 -18.47 26.70 -1.16
N ARG A 22 -19.05 26.83 -2.37
CA ARG A 22 -18.84 25.97 -3.55
C ARG A 22 -17.40 25.86 -4.09
N GLY A 23 -16.42 26.57 -3.51
CA GLY A 23 -15.01 26.57 -3.94
C GLY A 23 -14.12 25.45 -3.38
N GLU A 24 -14.50 24.82 -2.27
CA GLU A 24 -13.67 23.79 -1.61
C GLU A 24 -13.93 22.35 -2.08
N ARG A 25 -14.98 22.12 -2.88
CA ARG A 25 -15.30 20.79 -3.43
C ARG A 25 -14.24 20.20 -4.36
N ARG A 26 -13.27 20.99 -4.82
CA ARG A 26 -12.16 20.52 -5.67
C ARG A 26 -10.89 20.12 -4.90
N ARG A 27 -10.78 20.41 -3.60
CA ARG A 27 -9.56 20.14 -2.81
C ARG A 27 -9.52 18.79 -2.08
N CYS A 28 -10.65 18.10 -1.89
CA CYS A 28 -10.69 16.85 -1.10
C CYS A 28 -10.57 15.55 -1.91
N LEU A 29 -10.63 15.57 -3.25
CA LEU A 29 -10.37 14.37 -4.06
C LEU A 29 -8.94 13.82 -3.89
N HIS A 30 -8.04 14.60 -3.29
CA HIS A 30 -6.66 14.22 -3.00
C HIS A 30 -6.51 13.31 -1.76
N LEU A 31 -7.56 13.16 -0.93
CA LEU A 31 -7.55 12.35 0.30
C LEU A 31 -7.87 10.87 0.07
N LEU A 32 -8.37 10.49 -1.11
CA LEU A 32 -8.59 9.09 -1.50
C LEU A 32 -7.31 8.46 -2.07
N THR A 33 -6.20 8.51 -1.32
CA THR A 33 -4.94 7.88 -1.75
C THR A 33 -5.06 6.35 -1.65
N LYS A 34 -4.53 5.61 -2.65
CA LYS A 34 -4.55 4.13 -2.72
C LYS A 34 -3.90 3.41 -1.51
N LYS A 35 -3.21 4.12 -0.62
CA LYS A 35 -2.54 3.57 0.57
C LYS A 35 -3.46 3.33 1.78
N SER A 36 -4.65 3.93 1.79
CA SER A 36 -5.60 3.78 2.90
C SER A 36 -6.52 2.56 2.70
N SER A 37 -6.95 1.94 3.80
CA SER A 37 -7.88 0.78 3.77
C SER A 37 -9.09 1.08 2.88
N PRO A 38 -9.55 0.13 2.04
CA PRO A 38 -10.76 0.32 1.22
C PRO A 38 -11.98 0.77 2.04
N PHE A 39 -12.11 0.28 3.28
CA PHE A 39 -13.17 0.70 4.20
C PHE A 39 -13.04 2.18 4.60
N TYR A 40 -11.83 2.64 4.88
CA TYR A 40 -11.57 4.04 5.22
C TYR A 40 -11.94 4.97 4.05
N ARG A 41 -11.51 4.62 2.84
CA ARG A 41 -11.85 5.35 1.61
C ARG A 41 -13.36 5.38 1.35
N LEU A 42 -14.03 4.25 1.54
CA LEU A 42 -15.48 4.16 1.38
C LEU A 42 -16.23 5.08 2.34
N VAL A 43 -15.90 5.02 3.62
CA VAL A 43 -16.57 5.79 4.67
C VAL A 43 -16.36 7.29 4.48
N LEU A 44 -15.11 7.72 4.25
CA LEU A 44 -14.82 9.13 4.02
C LEU A 44 -15.47 9.64 2.73
N GLY A 45 -15.35 8.91 1.62
CA GLY A 45 -15.92 9.33 0.35
C GLY A 45 -17.45 9.49 0.41
N LEU A 46 -18.15 8.58 1.08
CA LEU A 46 -19.60 8.70 1.29
C LEU A 46 -19.95 9.85 2.22
N LYS A 47 -19.16 10.06 3.28
CA LYS A 47 -19.37 11.16 4.23
C LYS A 47 -19.22 12.52 3.54
N GLU A 48 -18.22 12.66 2.68
CA GLU A 48 -18.01 13.88 1.88
C GLU A 48 -19.16 14.14 0.89
N GLN A 49 -19.72 13.08 0.29
CA GLN A 49 -20.86 13.20 -0.61
C GLN A 49 -22.20 13.35 0.12
N GLY A 50 -22.23 13.19 1.44
CA GLY A 50 -23.46 13.13 2.24
C GLY A 50 -24.36 11.96 1.83
N LYS A 51 -23.74 10.82 1.48
CA LYS A 51 -24.39 9.62 0.94
C LYS A 51 -24.39 8.50 1.97
N THR A 52 -25.38 7.62 1.85
CA THR A 52 -25.65 6.55 2.82
C THR A 52 -25.55 5.18 2.19
N LEU A 53 -25.26 4.16 3.01
CA LEU A 53 -25.19 2.77 2.54
C LEU A 53 -25.81 1.78 3.53
N THR A 54 -26.20 0.62 3.00
CA THR A 54 -26.50 -0.60 3.76
C THR A 54 -25.71 -1.80 3.23
N VAL A 55 -25.58 -2.86 4.03
CA VAL A 55 -24.87 -4.09 3.65
C VAL A 55 -25.72 -5.32 3.96
N VAL A 56 -25.78 -6.25 3.03
CA VAL A 56 -26.32 -7.60 3.23
C VAL A 56 -25.24 -8.62 2.87
N GLU A 57 -24.74 -9.36 3.86
CA GLU A 57 -23.63 -10.28 3.66
C GLU A 57 -23.96 -11.71 4.09
N SER A 58 -23.16 -12.66 3.64
CA SER A 58 -23.36 -14.08 3.85
C SER A 58 -22.06 -14.73 4.30
N CYS A 59 -21.14 -15.09 3.39
CA CYS A 59 -19.99 -15.91 3.77
C CYS A 59 -18.90 -15.12 4.51
N CYS A 60 -18.91 -13.78 4.42
CA CYS A 60 -18.07 -12.86 5.22
C CYS A 60 -18.52 -12.74 6.68
N GLY A 61 -19.76 -13.09 7.00
CA GLY A 61 -20.19 -13.35 8.37
C GLY A 61 -20.15 -12.19 9.37
N GLY A 62 -20.27 -10.94 8.91
CA GLY A 62 -20.16 -9.77 9.78
C GLY A 62 -19.02 -8.84 9.39
N LEU A 63 -18.04 -9.31 8.62
CA LEU A 63 -16.79 -8.59 8.42
C LEU A 63 -16.93 -7.33 7.58
N ILE A 64 -17.82 -7.29 6.59
CA ILE A 64 -18.04 -6.07 5.80
C ILE A 64 -18.71 -5.02 6.69
N ASN A 65 -19.73 -5.42 7.45
CA ASN A 65 -20.39 -4.54 8.42
C ASN A 65 -19.38 -4.01 9.46
N ALA A 66 -18.58 -4.89 10.05
CA ALA A 66 -17.57 -4.54 11.05
C ALA A 66 -16.48 -3.62 10.48
N GLY A 67 -16.00 -3.90 9.26
CA GLY A 67 -14.98 -3.07 8.59
C GLY A 67 -15.47 -1.63 8.39
N ILE A 68 -16.72 -1.44 7.97
CA ILE A 68 -17.33 -0.11 7.83
C ILE A 68 -17.48 0.56 9.21
N MET A 69 -18.04 -0.17 10.19
CA MET A 69 -18.29 0.36 11.52
C MET A 69 -17.02 0.71 12.30
N SER A 70 -15.89 0.04 12.01
CA SER A 70 -14.60 0.32 12.65
C SER A 70 -14.00 1.68 12.28
N ILE A 71 -14.50 2.34 11.22
CA ILE A 71 -13.99 3.64 10.80
C ILE A 71 -14.71 4.77 11.54
N PRO A 72 -14.00 5.70 12.19
CA PRO A 72 -14.60 6.86 12.84
C PRO A 72 -15.48 7.68 11.88
N GLY A 73 -16.69 8.03 12.33
CA GLY A 73 -17.67 8.75 11.52
C GLY A 73 -18.54 7.88 10.61
N SER A 74 -18.38 6.55 10.63
CA SER A 74 -19.25 5.61 9.91
C SER A 74 -20.73 5.74 10.29
N SER A 75 -21.04 6.22 11.50
CA SER A 75 -22.41 6.47 11.97
C SER A 75 -23.19 7.50 11.14
N SER A 76 -22.54 8.36 10.36
CA SER A 76 -23.22 9.33 9.49
C SER A 76 -23.55 8.79 8.10
N ILE A 77 -23.04 7.60 7.74
CA ILE A 77 -23.21 7.01 6.40
C ILE A 77 -23.82 5.60 6.45
N TYR A 78 -23.63 4.84 7.53
CA TYR A 78 -24.06 3.46 7.61
C TYR A 78 -25.42 3.34 8.31
N HIS A 79 -26.45 2.92 7.56
CA HIS A 79 -27.83 2.81 8.04
C HIS A 79 -28.14 1.46 8.73
N GLY A 80 -27.17 0.56 8.80
CA GLY A 80 -27.35 -0.80 9.28
C GLY A 80 -27.19 -1.82 8.16
N GLY A 81 -27.19 -3.09 8.55
CA GLY A 81 -26.96 -4.19 7.64
C GLY A 81 -27.41 -5.51 8.25
N SER A 82 -27.27 -6.58 7.46
CA SER A 82 -27.77 -7.90 7.82
C SER A 82 -26.81 -9.00 7.41
N VAL A 83 -26.79 -10.09 8.18
CA VAL A 83 -26.02 -11.30 7.89
C VAL A 83 -26.98 -12.44 7.59
N ALA A 84 -27.06 -12.85 6.33
CA ALA A 84 -28.01 -13.82 5.79
C ALA A 84 -27.28 -15.07 5.22
N TYR A 85 -27.00 -16.05 6.09
CA TYR A 85 -26.22 -17.25 5.74
C TYR A 85 -26.97 -18.28 4.89
N ASN A 86 -28.26 -18.50 5.19
CA ASN A 86 -29.03 -19.59 4.58
C ASN A 86 -30.30 -19.00 3.97
N THR A 87 -30.41 -19.04 2.64
CA THR A 87 -31.54 -18.46 1.90
C THR A 87 -32.89 -18.94 2.43
N GLU A 88 -33.06 -20.22 2.79
CA GLU A 88 -34.33 -20.77 3.29
C GLU A 88 -34.76 -20.20 4.66
N ARG A 89 -33.79 -19.74 5.46
CA ARG A 89 -34.03 -19.17 6.80
C ARG A 89 -33.75 -17.68 6.85
N ALA A 90 -33.40 -17.07 5.70
CA ALA A 90 -32.93 -15.70 5.64
C ALA A 90 -34.07 -14.68 5.67
N LYS A 91 -35.35 -15.07 5.57
CA LYS A 91 -36.49 -14.12 5.53
C LYS A 91 -36.41 -13.00 6.58
N PRO A 92 -36.20 -13.27 7.89
CA PRO A 92 -36.14 -12.19 8.89
C PRO A 92 -34.97 -11.23 8.67
N PHE A 93 -33.89 -11.75 8.07
CA PHE A 93 -32.67 -11.04 7.75
C PHE A 93 -32.71 -10.38 6.37
N LEU A 94 -33.74 -10.64 5.56
CA LEU A 94 -34.00 -10.03 4.26
C LEU A 94 -35.19 -9.06 4.36
N LEU A 95 -35.20 -8.25 5.42
CA LEU A 95 -36.22 -7.22 5.69
C LEU A 95 -37.65 -7.78 5.86
N ASN A 96 -37.80 -9.07 6.16
CA ASN A 96 -39.08 -9.80 6.15
C ASN A 96 -39.83 -9.71 4.80
N ASP A 97 -39.13 -9.48 3.70
CA ASP A 97 -39.72 -9.41 2.37
C ASP A 97 -40.05 -10.82 1.84
N ASP A 98 -41.34 -11.15 1.87
CA ASP A 98 -41.87 -12.43 1.37
C ASP A 98 -41.64 -12.63 -0.13
N ASN A 99 -41.74 -11.56 -0.92
CA ASN A 99 -41.60 -11.64 -2.37
C ASN A 99 -40.13 -11.89 -2.75
N LEU A 100 -39.22 -11.10 -2.19
CA LEU A 100 -37.78 -11.31 -2.37
C LEU A 100 -37.36 -12.71 -1.93
N HIS A 101 -37.78 -13.13 -0.73
CA HIS A 101 -37.42 -14.44 -0.20
C HIS A 101 -37.94 -15.58 -1.10
N GLN A 102 -39.18 -15.49 -1.58
CA GLN A 102 -39.76 -16.50 -2.46
C GLN A 102 -39.06 -16.52 -3.83
N GLN A 103 -38.76 -15.35 -4.43
CA GLN A 103 -38.01 -15.26 -5.69
C GLN A 103 -36.63 -15.90 -5.58
N LEU A 104 -35.92 -15.64 -4.48
CA LEU A 104 -34.61 -16.24 -4.22
C LEU A 104 -34.69 -17.76 -4.02
N LEU A 105 -35.74 -18.24 -3.34
CA LEU A 105 -35.99 -19.67 -3.14
C LEU A 105 -36.34 -20.38 -4.45
N ASP A 106 -37.21 -19.79 -5.26
CA ASP A 106 -37.64 -20.34 -6.54
C ASP A 106 -36.47 -20.38 -7.52
N TYR A 107 -35.61 -19.35 -7.54
CA TYR A 107 -34.40 -19.36 -8.35
C TYR A 107 -33.38 -20.39 -7.84
N TYR A 108 -33.21 -20.52 -6.52
CA TYR A 108 -32.30 -21.52 -5.94
C TYR A 108 -32.74 -22.97 -6.23
N LYS A 109 -34.06 -23.24 -6.22
CA LYS A 109 -34.63 -24.57 -6.46
C LYS A 109 -34.83 -24.87 -7.95
N GLY A 110 -35.28 -23.90 -8.75
CA GLY A 110 -35.61 -24.03 -10.16
C GLY A 110 -34.49 -23.63 -11.13
N GLY A 111 -33.51 -22.82 -10.72
CA GLY A 111 -32.38 -22.44 -11.56
C GLY A 111 -31.50 -23.63 -11.96
N LYS A 112 -31.47 -24.69 -11.15
CA LYS A 112 -30.72 -25.92 -11.45
C LYS A 112 -31.13 -26.60 -12.76
N SER A 113 -32.39 -26.48 -13.21
CA SER A 113 -32.80 -27.03 -14.51
C SER A 113 -32.37 -26.16 -15.70
N SER A 114 -32.19 -24.85 -15.49
CA SER A 114 -31.79 -23.88 -16.52
C SER A 114 -30.27 -23.86 -16.77
N PHE A 115 -29.48 -24.45 -15.86
CA PHE A 115 -28.02 -24.57 -15.96
C PHE A 115 -27.57 -26.02 -16.22
N SER A 116 -28.36 -26.79 -16.97
CA SER A 116 -28.09 -28.23 -17.21
C SER A 116 -26.74 -28.53 -17.89
N SER A 117 -26.11 -27.53 -18.51
CA SER A 117 -24.78 -27.62 -19.12
C SER A 117 -23.63 -27.20 -18.18
N PHE A 118 -23.91 -26.73 -16.96
CA PHE A 118 -22.90 -26.25 -16.01
C PHE A 118 -22.55 -27.35 -14.99
N SER A 119 -21.32 -27.31 -14.48
CA SER A 119 -20.97 -28.04 -13.26
C SER A 119 -21.80 -27.55 -12.06
N ASP A 120 -21.90 -28.36 -11.02
CA ASP A 120 -22.60 -27.96 -9.80
C ASP A 120 -21.97 -26.69 -9.21
N ALA A 121 -20.63 -26.58 -9.25
CA ALA A 121 -19.90 -25.41 -8.80
C ALA A 121 -20.25 -24.14 -9.60
N GLU A 122 -20.34 -24.22 -10.93
CA GLU A 122 -20.73 -23.10 -11.79
C GLU A 122 -22.18 -22.68 -11.56
N ALA A 123 -23.11 -23.64 -11.47
CA ALA A 123 -24.50 -23.38 -11.15
C ALA A 123 -24.64 -22.71 -9.77
N TYR A 124 -23.78 -23.08 -8.81
CA TYR A 124 -23.75 -22.44 -7.50
C TYR A 124 -23.27 -20.98 -7.56
N VAL A 125 -22.23 -20.67 -8.35
CA VAL A 125 -21.78 -19.29 -8.58
C VAL A 125 -22.87 -18.45 -9.24
N GLU A 126 -23.56 -18.97 -10.26
CA GLU A 126 -24.68 -18.27 -10.91
C GLU A 126 -25.84 -18.00 -9.94
N SER A 127 -26.16 -18.96 -9.07
CA SER A 127 -27.18 -18.75 -8.03
C SER A 127 -26.82 -17.58 -7.11
N LYS A 128 -25.53 -17.36 -6.82
CA LYS A 128 -25.04 -16.23 -6.02
C LYS A 128 -25.01 -14.90 -6.77
N LYS A 129 -24.83 -14.91 -8.10
CA LYS A 129 -25.04 -13.71 -8.92
C LYS A 129 -26.48 -13.24 -8.86
N TYR A 130 -27.44 -14.15 -9.03
CA TYR A 130 -28.84 -13.78 -8.89
C TYR A 130 -29.15 -13.27 -7.48
N TRP A 131 -28.71 -14.02 -6.46
CA TRP A 131 -28.96 -13.67 -5.06
C TRP A 131 -28.43 -12.27 -4.70
N THR A 132 -27.16 -11.98 -4.98
CA THR A 132 -26.53 -10.70 -4.62
C THR A 132 -27.16 -9.52 -5.37
N ALA A 133 -27.53 -9.69 -6.64
CA ALA A 133 -28.20 -8.64 -7.39
C ALA A 133 -29.58 -8.31 -6.82
N GLN A 134 -30.41 -9.32 -6.54
CA GLN A 134 -31.75 -9.06 -6.00
C GLN A 134 -31.70 -8.50 -4.57
N THR A 135 -30.83 -9.03 -3.71
CA THR A 135 -30.73 -8.53 -2.34
C THR A 135 -30.14 -7.12 -2.28
N ALA A 136 -29.09 -6.80 -3.05
CA ALA A 136 -28.55 -5.43 -3.10
C ALA A 136 -29.62 -4.44 -3.55
N LYS A 137 -30.34 -4.75 -4.63
CA LYS A 137 -31.39 -3.88 -5.15
C LYS A 137 -32.50 -3.68 -4.12
N SER A 138 -33.01 -4.76 -3.56
CA SER A 138 -34.12 -4.72 -2.60
C SER A 138 -33.75 -3.97 -1.31
N PHE A 139 -32.53 -4.19 -0.79
CA PHE A 139 -32.05 -3.46 0.38
C PHE A 139 -31.89 -1.98 0.10
N CYS A 140 -31.31 -1.60 -1.05
CA CYS A 140 -31.20 -0.21 -1.44
C CYS A 140 -32.59 0.44 -1.56
N GLU A 141 -33.54 -0.23 -2.21
CA GLU A 141 -34.92 0.24 -2.39
C GLU A 141 -35.65 0.45 -1.06
N GLN A 142 -35.70 -0.56 -0.20
CA GLN A 142 -36.52 -0.58 1.01
C GLN A 142 -35.94 0.24 2.17
N THR A 143 -34.62 0.28 2.31
CA THR A 143 -33.98 1.08 3.37
C THR A 143 -33.84 2.56 3.01
N GLY A 144 -34.08 2.92 1.74
CA GLY A 144 -34.01 4.30 1.27
C GLY A 144 -32.60 4.87 1.15
N VAL A 145 -31.56 4.05 1.30
CA VAL A 145 -30.16 4.48 1.17
C VAL A 145 -29.78 4.79 -0.29
N ASP A 146 -28.62 5.42 -0.46
CA ASP A 146 -28.06 5.70 -1.78
C ASP A 146 -27.41 4.45 -2.40
N TYR A 147 -26.76 3.62 -1.59
CA TYR A 147 -26.03 2.44 -2.06
C TYR A 147 -26.28 1.20 -1.18
N ALA A 148 -26.28 0.02 -1.78
CA ALA A 148 -26.28 -1.23 -1.03
C ALA A 148 -25.19 -2.19 -1.53
N ILE A 149 -24.49 -2.82 -0.60
CA ILE A 149 -23.50 -3.85 -0.86
C ILE A 149 -24.11 -5.21 -0.53
N ALA A 150 -24.14 -6.12 -1.50
CA ALA A 150 -24.50 -7.51 -1.25
C ALA A 150 -23.33 -8.45 -1.48
N GLU A 151 -23.13 -9.37 -0.55
CA GLU A 151 -22.10 -10.40 -0.59
C GLU A 151 -22.72 -11.79 -0.45
N GLY A 152 -22.37 -12.70 -1.35
CA GLY A 152 -22.74 -14.10 -1.23
C GLY A 152 -21.75 -15.05 -1.91
N GLY A 153 -21.26 -16.05 -1.18
CA GLY A 153 -20.33 -17.04 -1.70
C GLY A 153 -20.08 -18.23 -0.79
N ALA A 154 -18.86 -18.77 -0.85
CA ALA A 154 -18.37 -19.82 0.02
C ALA A 154 -16.92 -19.57 0.41
N SER A 155 -16.66 -19.44 1.71
CA SER A 155 -15.32 -19.18 2.26
C SER A 155 -14.53 -20.46 2.59
N GLY A 156 -15.16 -21.65 2.57
CA GLY A 156 -14.49 -22.91 2.90
C GLY A 156 -14.43 -23.18 4.41
N PRO A 157 -13.64 -24.19 4.86
CA PRO A 157 -12.84 -25.10 4.05
C PRO A 157 -13.66 -26.22 3.41
N THR A 158 -14.90 -26.42 3.87
CA THR A 158 -15.83 -27.38 3.30
C THR A 158 -16.77 -26.67 2.34
N PHE A 159 -16.90 -27.22 1.14
CA PHE A 159 -17.74 -26.68 0.10
C PHE A 159 -18.94 -27.60 -0.16
N ARG A 160 -20.04 -26.97 -0.56
CA ARG A 160 -21.20 -27.64 -1.14
C ARG A 160 -21.59 -26.79 -2.33
N PRO A 161 -21.40 -27.26 -3.57
CA PRO A 161 -21.14 -28.64 -4.00
C PRO A 161 -19.67 -29.12 -3.83
N ASN A 162 -19.44 -30.43 -3.98
CA ASN A 162 -18.16 -31.08 -3.66
C ASN A 162 -17.06 -30.86 -4.73
N ASP A 163 -17.43 -30.46 -5.93
CA ASP A 163 -16.55 -30.12 -7.05
C ASP A 163 -15.94 -28.70 -6.91
N LEU A 164 -16.40 -27.91 -5.93
CA LEU A 164 -15.78 -26.64 -5.55
C LEU A 164 -14.63 -26.89 -4.57
N THR A 165 -13.39 -26.55 -4.95
CA THR A 165 -12.16 -26.81 -4.17
C THR A 165 -11.53 -25.56 -3.57
N GLU A 166 -12.01 -24.38 -3.95
CA GLU A 166 -11.46 -23.08 -3.57
C GLU A 166 -12.58 -22.08 -3.28
N GLY A 167 -12.32 -21.13 -2.40
CA GLY A 167 -13.31 -20.15 -1.98
C GLY A 167 -13.62 -19.15 -3.09
N PHE A 168 -14.89 -18.75 -3.17
CA PHE A 168 -15.33 -17.67 -4.04
C PHE A 168 -16.37 -16.79 -3.34
N VAL A 169 -16.53 -15.58 -3.86
CA VAL A 169 -17.58 -14.66 -3.48
C VAL A 169 -18.15 -13.96 -4.70
N VAL A 170 -19.46 -13.75 -4.70
CA VAL A 170 -20.10 -12.82 -5.61
C VAL A 170 -20.42 -11.55 -4.83
N LEU A 171 -20.11 -10.41 -5.43
CA LEU A 171 -20.29 -9.09 -4.86
C LEU A 171 -21.14 -8.27 -5.80
N ALA A 172 -22.14 -7.56 -5.27
CA ALA A 172 -22.97 -6.66 -6.05
C ALA A 172 -23.13 -5.31 -5.33
N ILE A 173 -23.03 -4.22 -6.09
CA ILE A 173 -23.26 -2.85 -5.62
C ILE A 173 -24.52 -2.33 -6.32
N ALA A 174 -25.57 -2.07 -5.56
CA ALA A 174 -26.74 -1.35 -6.04
C ALA A 174 -26.61 0.13 -5.72
N GLY A 175 -27.11 0.99 -6.60
CA GLY A 175 -27.14 2.43 -6.39
C GLY A 175 -28.45 3.05 -6.86
N ARG A 176 -28.84 4.11 -6.16
CA ARG A 176 -30.02 4.92 -6.46
C ARG A 176 -29.64 6.08 -7.36
N ASP A 177 -30.28 6.14 -8.52
CA ASP A 177 -30.12 7.28 -9.42
C ASP A 177 -30.74 8.55 -8.81
N ALA A 178 -29.97 9.64 -8.80
CA ALA A 178 -30.35 10.87 -8.10
C ALA A 178 -31.50 11.63 -8.78
N GLU A 179 -31.72 11.43 -10.09
CA GLU A 179 -32.74 12.13 -10.86
C GLU A 179 -34.05 11.35 -10.93
N THR A 180 -33.95 10.04 -11.17
CA THR A 180 -35.11 9.16 -11.37
C THR A 180 -35.54 8.42 -10.10
N GLY A 181 -34.68 8.39 -9.07
CA GLY A 181 -34.90 7.62 -7.83
C GLY A 181 -34.87 6.10 -8.03
N LYS A 182 -34.63 5.62 -9.26
CA LYS A 182 -34.62 4.21 -9.62
C LYS A 182 -33.33 3.55 -9.11
N VAL A 183 -33.47 2.36 -8.53
CA VAL A 183 -32.34 1.56 -8.08
C VAL A 183 -31.93 0.58 -9.17
N GLN A 184 -30.62 0.49 -9.41
CA GLN A 184 -30.02 -0.44 -10.37
C GLN A 184 -28.72 -1.02 -9.82
N ILE A 185 -28.29 -2.15 -10.38
CA ILE A 185 -26.96 -2.72 -10.11
C ILE A 185 -25.93 -1.90 -10.88
N LEU A 186 -25.01 -1.29 -10.14
CA LEU A 186 -23.92 -0.49 -10.68
C LEU A 186 -22.70 -1.37 -11.01
N ALA A 187 -22.43 -2.37 -10.19
CA ALA A 187 -21.37 -3.34 -10.42
C ALA A 187 -21.73 -4.70 -9.85
N GLN A 188 -21.26 -5.76 -10.51
CA GLN A 188 -21.30 -7.12 -9.99
C GLN A 188 -20.06 -7.88 -10.44
N THR A 189 -19.40 -8.58 -9.53
CA THR A 189 -18.20 -9.36 -9.84
C THR A 189 -18.10 -10.64 -9.03
N VAL A 190 -17.28 -11.58 -9.51
CA VAL A 190 -16.95 -12.82 -8.80
C VAL A 190 -15.46 -12.78 -8.45
N VAL A 191 -15.14 -12.95 -7.17
CA VAL A 191 -13.77 -13.03 -6.67
C VAL A 191 -13.48 -14.46 -6.22
N ARG A 192 -12.33 -15.00 -6.61
CA ARG A 192 -11.87 -16.35 -6.25
C ARG A 192 -10.54 -16.26 -5.49
N SER A 193 -10.38 -17.13 -4.51
CA SER A 193 -9.26 -17.13 -3.55
C SER A 193 -8.14 -18.12 -3.86
N GLN A 194 -8.36 -19.08 -4.77
CA GLN A 194 -7.40 -20.15 -5.09
C GLN A 194 -7.01 -21.05 -3.89
N HIS A 195 -7.73 -20.95 -2.76
CA HIS A 195 -7.52 -21.79 -1.59
C HIS A 195 -8.81 -21.97 -0.76
N ALA A 196 -8.78 -22.93 0.17
CA ALA A 196 -9.92 -23.24 1.03
C ALA A 196 -9.82 -22.62 2.44
N ASN A 197 -8.82 -21.78 2.72
CA ASN A 197 -8.66 -21.16 4.04
C ASN A 197 -9.81 -20.18 4.35
N ARG A 198 -10.66 -20.57 5.30
CA ARG A 198 -11.86 -19.80 5.66
C ARG A 198 -11.56 -18.37 6.13
N GLN A 199 -10.59 -18.19 7.01
CA GLN A 199 -10.34 -16.87 7.60
C GLN A 199 -9.71 -15.91 6.58
N GLU A 200 -8.78 -16.42 5.76
CA GLU A 200 -8.18 -15.64 4.67
C GLU A 200 -9.23 -15.27 3.63
N ASN A 201 -10.11 -16.21 3.26
CA ASN A 201 -11.21 -15.97 2.33
C ASN A 201 -12.17 -14.90 2.84
N MET A 202 -12.60 -14.99 4.10
CA MET A 202 -13.49 -14.01 4.70
C MET A 202 -12.90 -12.59 4.69
N ARG A 203 -11.59 -12.44 4.96
CA ARG A 203 -10.90 -11.13 4.89
C ARG A 203 -10.77 -10.63 3.47
N LEU A 204 -10.27 -11.47 2.55
CA LEU A 204 -10.13 -11.15 1.13
C LEU A 204 -11.46 -10.68 0.53
N PHE A 205 -12.55 -11.38 0.83
CA PHE A 205 -13.88 -11.07 0.29
C PHE A 205 -14.44 -9.78 0.87
N ALA A 206 -14.22 -9.54 2.18
CA ALA A 206 -14.63 -8.29 2.81
C ALA A 206 -13.88 -7.07 2.24
N ASP A 207 -12.56 -7.17 2.10
CA ASP A 207 -11.74 -6.12 1.49
C ASP A 207 -12.12 -5.88 0.02
N SER A 208 -12.40 -6.96 -0.72
CA SER A 208 -12.85 -6.89 -2.11
C SER A 208 -14.22 -6.20 -2.25
N ALA A 209 -15.13 -6.42 -1.30
CA ALA A 209 -16.44 -5.76 -1.28
C ALA A 209 -16.30 -4.24 -1.09
N ALA A 210 -15.47 -3.83 -0.14
CA ALA A 210 -15.20 -2.41 0.10
C ALA A 210 -14.46 -1.76 -1.08
N GLN A 211 -13.49 -2.45 -1.68
CA GLN A 211 -12.77 -1.97 -2.85
C GLN A 211 -13.69 -1.82 -4.07
N LEU A 212 -14.54 -2.81 -4.35
CA LEU A 212 -15.54 -2.74 -5.42
C LEU A 212 -16.49 -1.55 -5.22
N ALA A 213 -16.95 -1.32 -3.98
CA ALA A 213 -17.80 -0.18 -3.66
C ALA A 213 -17.08 1.15 -3.92
N VAL A 214 -15.82 1.29 -3.50
CA VAL A 214 -15.00 2.48 -3.76
C VAL A 214 -14.88 2.73 -5.27
N ASP A 215 -14.51 1.71 -6.04
CA ASP A 215 -14.30 1.85 -7.48
C ASP A 215 -15.61 2.15 -8.22
N THR A 216 -16.73 1.58 -7.77
CA THR A 216 -18.03 1.78 -8.40
C THR A 216 -18.63 3.14 -8.08
N ILE A 217 -18.48 3.61 -6.84
CA ILE A 217 -19.14 4.84 -6.35
C ILE A 217 -18.29 6.08 -6.68
N PHE A 218 -16.96 5.96 -6.62
CA PHE A 218 -16.05 7.08 -6.79
C PHE A 218 -15.20 7.00 -8.08
N GLY A 219 -15.22 5.88 -8.78
CA GLY A 219 -14.50 5.74 -10.05
C GLY A 219 -15.12 6.59 -11.15
N SER A 220 -14.28 7.30 -11.90
CA SER A 220 -14.69 8.11 -13.05
C SER A 220 -15.37 7.22 -14.12
N ASN A 221 -16.60 7.56 -14.51
CA ASN A 221 -17.40 6.89 -15.54
C ASN A 221 -16.59 6.52 -16.80
N ASN A 222 -16.30 5.23 -16.98
CA ASN A 222 -16.17 4.60 -18.30
C ASN A 222 -17.15 3.42 -18.34
N LYS A 223 -18.28 3.63 -19.00
CA LYS A 223 -19.30 2.59 -19.24
C LYS A 223 -18.75 1.53 -20.21
N THR A 224 -18.82 0.28 -19.74
CA THR A 224 -19.09 -0.98 -20.47
C THR A 224 -18.48 -1.19 -21.87
N ASP A 225 -17.58 -2.17 -21.96
CA ASP A 225 -17.79 -3.30 -22.87
C ASP A 225 -17.21 -4.60 -22.29
N THR A 226 -17.88 -5.70 -22.63
CA THR A 226 -17.78 -7.07 -22.12
C THR A 226 -16.45 -7.77 -22.37
N VAL A 227 -15.98 -8.45 -21.32
CA VAL A 227 -15.29 -9.76 -21.26
C VAL A 227 -14.35 -10.09 -22.44
N SER A 228 -13.05 -9.86 -22.23
CA SER A 228 -12.01 -10.72 -22.78
C SER A 228 -11.28 -11.42 -21.63
N GLU A 229 -11.00 -12.70 -21.88
CA GLU A 229 -10.30 -13.63 -21.00
C GLU A 229 -8.91 -13.13 -20.59
N LYS A 230 -8.53 -13.50 -19.37
CA LYS A 230 -7.16 -13.53 -18.82
C LYS A 230 -6.45 -12.16 -18.73
N SER A 231 -6.50 -11.59 -17.54
CA SER A 231 -5.28 -11.07 -16.92
C SER A 231 -5.31 -11.43 -15.44
N ASN A 232 -4.22 -12.08 -15.03
CA ASN A 232 -3.99 -12.52 -13.66
C ASN A 232 -4.09 -11.34 -12.71
N GLN A 233 -4.70 -11.65 -11.56
CA GLN A 233 -4.75 -10.83 -10.37
C GLN A 233 -3.37 -10.22 -10.07
N ALA A 234 -3.28 -8.89 -10.08
CA ALA A 234 -2.26 -8.20 -9.30
C ALA A 234 -2.46 -8.63 -7.84
N GLN A 235 -1.60 -9.53 -7.37
CA GLN A 235 -1.67 -10.11 -6.05
C GLN A 235 -1.40 -9.01 -5.01
N ALA A 236 -2.37 -8.76 -4.14
CA ALA A 236 -2.22 -7.98 -2.90
C ALA A 236 -1.55 -6.59 -3.04
N GLY A 237 -2.19 -5.63 -3.72
CA GLY A 237 -1.84 -4.21 -3.59
C GLY A 237 -0.45 -3.77 -4.07
N LEU A 238 0.37 -4.69 -4.58
CA LEU A 238 1.67 -4.43 -5.19
C LEU A 238 1.48 -4.28 -6.70
N TRP A 239 2.15 -3.28 -7.29
CA TRP A 239 2.09 -3.05 -8.73
C TRP A 239 2.77 -4.17 -9.53
N LEU A 240 3.77 -4.83 -8.93
CA LEU A 240 4.53 -5.91 -9.56
C LEU A 240 4.21 -7.26 -8.89
N ASP A 241 3.72 -8.23 -9.67
CA ASP A 241 3.73 -9.63 -9.24
C ASP A 241 5.17 -10.16 -9.34
N ARG A 242 5.76 -10.54 -8.21
CA ARG A 242 7.13 -11.07 -8.16
C ARG A 242 7.31 -12.39 -8.93
N ALA A 243 6.20 -13.08 -9.23
CA ALA A 243 6.12 -14.30 -10.03
C ALA A 243 7.22 -15.31 -9.67
N THR A 244 7.35 -15.60 -8.37
CA THR A 244 8.47 -16.39 -7.82
C THR A 244 8.57 -17.79 -8.42
N HIS A 245 7.43 -18.38 -8.79
CA HIS A 245 7.34 -19.69 -9.45
C HIS A 245 8.04 -19.73 -10.83
N LEU A 246 8.12 -18.60 -11.54
CA LEU A 246 8.80 -18.51 -12.85
C LEU A 246 10.33 -18.44 -12.72
N ARG A 247 10.84 -18.05 -11.55
CA ARG A 247 12.28 -17.81 -11.34
C ARG A 247 13.10 -19.10 -11.49
N THR A 248 12.53 -20.24 -11.12
CA THR A 248 13.20 -21.54 -11.18
C THR A 248 13.04 -22.26 -12.51
N ASP A 249 12.27 -21.73 -13.46
CA ASP A 249 12.00 -22.31 -14.77
C ASP A 249 12.86 -21.63 -15.86
N PRO A 250 13.95 -22.27 -16.33
CA PRO A 250 14.84 -21.68 -17.33
C PRO A 250 14.15 -21.42 -18.67
N GLU A 251 13.21 -22.28 -19.08
CA GLU A 251 12.50 -22.11 -20.35
C GLU A 251 11.51 -20.95 -20.26
N ALA A 252 10.83 -20.79 -19.13
CA ALA A 252 9.98 -19.64 -18.90
C ALA A 252 10.80 -18.35 -18.91
N LEU A 253 11.92 -18.29 -18.18
CA LEU A 253 12.80 -17.12 -18.18
C LEU A 253 13.29 -16.77 -19.59
N GLN A 254 13.71 -17.77 -20.38
CA GLN A 254 14.12 -17.55 -21.76
C GLN A 254 12.99 -16.97 -22.62
N ARG A 255 11.76 -17.48 -22.49
CA ARG A 255 10.57 -16.94 -23.19
C ARG A 255 10.27 -15.49 -22.75
N LEU A 256 10.37 -15.20 -21.46
CA LEU A 256 10.12 -13.86 -20.91
C LEU A 256 11.16 -12.85 -21.39
N GLU A 257 12.45 -13.23 -21.43
CA GLU A 257 13.51 -12.38 -21.95
C GLU A 257 13.37 -12.10 -23.47
N GLN A 258 12.81 -13.04 -24.22
CA GLN A 258 12.57 -12.89 -25.66
C GLN A 258 11.28 -12.13 -25.98
N SER A 259 10.45 -11.80 -24.97
CA SER A 259 9.21 -11.06 -25.18
C SER A 259 9.48 -9.65 -25.71
N PHE A 260 8.74 -9.24 -26.74
CA PHE A 260 8.76 -7.86 -27.23
C PHE A 260 8.29 -6.85 -26.17
N GLU A 261 7.44 -7.31 -25.25
CA GLU A 261 6.94 -6.51 -24.13
C GLU A 261 7.87 -6.52 -22.92
N ALA A 262 9.00 -7.23 -22.97
CA ALA A 262 9.98 -7.19 -21.90
C ALA A 262 10.51 -5.77 -21.69
N ARG A 263 10.51 -5.34 -20.43
CA ARG A 263 11.03 -4.04 -19.99
C ARG A 263 12.10 -4.23 -18.93
N CYS A 264 12.95 -3.23 -18.74
CA CYS A 264 13.97 -3.26 -17.71
C CYS A 264 14.15 -1.93 -16.99
N VAL A 265 14.34 -2.02 -15.68
CA VAL A 265 14.93 -0.95 -14.87
C VAL A 265 16.44 -0.99 -15.09
N VAL A 266 16.98 0.07 -15.68
CA VAL A 266 18.43 0.19 -15.92
C VAL A 266 19.05 1.00 -14.80
N LEU A 267 20.11 0.44 -14.22
CA LEU A 267 20.94 1.11 -13.22
C LEU A 267 22.35 1.35 -13.74
N SER A 268 23.00 2.34 -13.14
CA SER A 268 24.43 2.56 -13.21
C SER A 268 25.01 2.53 -11.79
N GLU A 269 26.17 1.89 -11.65
CA GLU A 269 26.90 1.76 -10.38
C GLU A 269 26.02 1.18 -9.23
N SER A 270 25.03 0.37 -9.59
CA SER A 270 24.01 -0.24 -8.72
C SER A 270 23.05 0.71 -7.98
N ILE A 271 23.27 2.02 -8.01
CA ILE A 271 22.51 2.97 -7.17
C ILE A 271 21.90 4.14 -7.93
N GLU A 272 22.27 4.34 -9.19
CA GLU A 272 21.72 5.37 -10.05
C GLU A 272 20.71 4.73 -11.00
N CYS A 273 19.42 5.02 -10.85
CA CYS A 273 18.39 4.51 -11.76
C CYS A 273 18.24 5.47 -12.94
N LEU A 274 17.98 4.92 -14.13
CA LEU A 274 17.66 5.72 -15.30
C LEU A 274 16.29 6.37 -15.11
N MET A 275 16.26 7.69 -15.12
CA MET A 275 15.06 8.49 -14.90
C MET A 275 14.95 9.60 -15.94
N LYS A 276 13.72 10.09 -16.11
CA LYS A 276 13.45 11.36 -16.77
C LYS A 276 13.15 12.41 -15.71
N THR A 277 13.98 13.44 -15.67
CA THR A 277 13.87 14.54 -14.72
C THR A 277 13.21 15.74 -15.36
N PHE A 278 12.29 16.37 -14.64
CA PHE A 278 11.62 17.60 -15.04
C PHE A 278 11.81 18.67 -13.98
N ASP A 279 11.64 19.94 -14.37
CA ASP A 279 11.54 21.06 -13.43
C ASP A 279 12.72 21.12 -12.44
N GLY A 280 13.95 20.91 -12.95
CA GLY A 280 15.17 20.90 -12.14
C GLY A 280 15.28 19.72 -11.15
N GLY A 281 14.65 18.58 -11.44
CA GLY A 281 14.71 17.35 -10.64
C GLY A 281 13.62 17.22 -9.57
N THR A 282 12.67 18.16 -9.54
CA THR A 282 11.56 18.17 -8.56
C THR A 282 10.41 17.22 -8.93
N ARG A 283 10.35 16.81 -10.20
CA ARG A 283 9.45 15.76 -10.69
C ARG A 283 10.26 14.77 -11.51
N ASN A 284 10.16 13.49 -11.17
CA ASN A 284 10.90 12.41 -11.81
C ASN A 284 9.94 11.32 -12.28
N GLU A 285 10.32 10.63 -13.36
CA GLU A 285 9.66 9.44 -13.86
C GLU A 285 10.71 8.34 -14.03
N LEU A 286 10.44 7.14 -13.52
CA LEU A 286 11.30 5.98 -13.71
C LEU A 286 11.16 5.50 -15.16
N VAL A 287 12.29 5.28 -15.84
CA VAL A 287 12.26 4.78 -17.21
C VAL A 287 12.37 3.27 -17.23
N LEU A 288 11.39 2.63 -17.87
CA LEU A 288 11.42 1.21 -18.21
C LEU A 288 11.83 1.04 -19.67
N LEU A 289 13.11 0.74 -19.92
CA LEU A 289 13.60 0.55 -21.28
C LEU A 289 13.16 -0.80 -21.85
N PRO A 290 12.81 -0.90 -23.14
CA PRO A 290 12.63 -2.18 -23.80
C PRO A 290 13.89 -3.04 -23.63
N LEU A 291 13.74 -4.26 -23.09
CA LEU A 291 14.88 -5.13 -22.77
C LEU A 291 15.74 -5.43 -24.00
N LYS A 292 15.13 -5.51 -25.19
CA LYS A 292 15.80 -5.73 -26.48
C LYS A 292 16.82 -4.66 -26.86
N LEU A 293 16.77 -3.47 -26.25
CA LEU A 293 17.77 -2.42 -26.48
C LEU A 293 19.03 -2.63 -25.64
N VAL A 294 18.97 -3.48 -24.62
CA VAL A 294 20.10 -3.79 -23.73
C VAL A 294 20.79 -5.06 -24.23
N PRO A 295 22.14 -5.05 -24.41
CA PRO A 295 22.88 -6.22 -24.87
C PRO A 295 22.57 -7.50 -24.09
N ASN A 296 22.49 -8.64 -24.79
CA ASN A 296 22.05 -9.93 -24.23
C ASN A 296 23.09 -10.56 -23.28
N GLU A 297 24.35 -10.20 -23.44
CA GLU A 297 25.47 -10.65 -22.62
C GLU A 297 25.48 -10.04 -21.21
N LEU A 298 24.71 -8.97 -20.97
CA LEU A 298 24.66 -8.32 -19.67
C LEU A 298 23.80 -9.14 -18.69
N PRO A 299 24.25 -9.32 -17.43
CA PRO A 299 23.47 -10.04 -16.43
C PRO A 299 22.11 -9.41 -16.18
N ARG A 300 21.05 -10.16 -16.44
CA ARG A 300 19.66 -9.76 -16.19
C ARG A 300 19.15 -10.35 -14.89
N THR A 301 18.28 -9.59 -14.22
CA THR A 301 17.56 -10.08 -13.04
C THR A 301 16.08 -9.95 -13.28
N PHE A 302 15.34 -11.06 -13.24
CA PHE A 302 13.89 -11.03 -13.36
C PHE A 302 13.29 -10.47 -12.08
N LEU A 303 12.57 -9.35 -12.19
CA LEU A 303 11.89 -8.71 -11.05
C LEU A 303 10.50 -9.31 -10.85
N GLY A 304 9.77 -9.52 -11.96
CA GLY A 304 8.38 -9.97 -11.92
C GLY A 304 7.61 -9.61 -13.19
N LEU A 305 6.29 -9.63 -13.06
CA LEU A 305 5.33 -9.25 -14.09
C LEU A 305 4.58 -7.97 -13.67
N ASP A 306 4.42 -7.03 -14.60
CA ASP A 306 3.59 -5.85 -14.39
C ASP A 306 2.07 -6.21 -14.39
N PRO A 307 1.17 -5.25 -14.12
CA PRO A 307 -0.28 -5.54 -14.12
C PRO A 307 -0.82 -5.99 -15.49
N GLN A 308 -0.11 -5.74 -16.58
CA GLN A 308 -0.43 -6.21 -17.93
C GLN A 308 0.24 -7.56 -18.25
N GLN A 309 0.90 -8.19 -17.27
CA GLN A 309 1.67 -9.43 -17.41
C GLN A 309 2.90 -9.31 -18.30
N HIS A 310 3.42 -8.11 -18.50
CA HIS A 310 4.69 -7.92 -19.20
C HIS A 310 5.86 -8.19 -18.25
N PRO A 311 6.92 -8.88 -18.72
CA PRO A 311 8.05 -9.19 -17.88
C PRO A 311 8.93 -7.97 -17.63
N VAL A 312 9.26 -7.75 -16.36
CA VAL A 312 10.12 -6.67 -15.91
C VAL A 312 11.42 -7.26 -15.37
N PHE A 313 12.54 -6.74 -15.88
CA PHE A 313 13.89 -7.11 -15.48
C PHE A 313 14.61 -5.91 -14.85
N THR A 314 15.79 -6.15 -14.30
CA THR A 314 16.78 -5.11 -14.05
C THR A 314 18.15 -5.50 -14.60
N VAL A 315 18.87 -4.50 -15.08
CA VAL A 315 20.25 -4.60 -15.57
C VAL A 315 21.04 -3.44 -14.97
N ASP A 316 22.26 -3.73 -14.54
CA ASP A 316 23.23 -2.73 -14.05
C ASP A 316 24.33 -2.59 -15.11
N ILE A 317 24.50 -1.39 -15.66
CA ILE A 317 25.40 -1.10 -16.77
C ILE A 317 26.39 0.01 -16.40
N THR A 318 27.51 0.08 -17.11
CA THR A 318 28.45 1.20 -16.99
C THR A 318 27.98 2.41 -17.81
N LYS A 319 28.50 3.60 -17.50
CA LYS A 319 28.23 4.81 -18.29
C LYS A 319 28.72 4.69 -19.74
N ASP A 320 29.79 3.93 -19.98
CA ASP A 320 30.28 3.63 -21.33
C ASP A 320 29.28 2.75 -22.10
N GLN A 321 28.79 1.67 -21.48
CA GLN A 321 27.75 0.81 -22.06
C GLN A 321 26.46 1.57 -22.35
N TRP A 322 26.12 2.56 -21.51
CA TRP A 322 25.01 3.46 -21.77
C TRP A 322 25.25 4.34 -23.00
N GLY A 323 26.45 4.89 -23.15
CA GLY A 323 26.85 5.66 -24.34
C GLY A 323 26.72 4.85 -25.63
N ASP A 324 27.10 3.57 -25.60
CA ASP A 324 26.92 2.64 -26.73
C ASP A 324 25.43 2.45 -27.07
N ILE A 325 24.56 2.25 -26.07
CA ILE A 325 23.10 2.14 -26.25
C ILE A 325 22.52 3.42 -26.86
N GLN A 326 22.94 4.60 -26.38
CA GLN A 326 22.49 5.88 -26.92
C GLN A 326 22.94 6.11 -28.37
N GLY A 327 24.09 5.55 -28.75
CA GLY A 327 24.63 5.62 -30.12
C GLY A 327 23.86 4.77 -31.14
N LEU A 328 22.98 3.86 -30.69
CA LEU A 328 22.16 3.05 -31.59
C LEU A 328 21.09 3.92 -32.25
N SER A 329 21.02 3.90 -33.58
CA SER A 329 20.00 4.63 -34.36
C SER A 329 18.57 4.26 -33.97
N SER A 330 18.33 3.01 -33.54
CA SER A 330 17.04 2.52 -33.05
C SER A 330 16.69 2.97 -31.62
N ALA A 331 17.64 3.55 -30.88
CA ALA A 331 17.48 3.93 -29.48
C ALA A 331 17.55 5.45 -29.26
N SER A 332 18.21 6.22 -30.14
CA SER A 332 18.51 7.64 -29.91
C SER A 332 17.29 8.51 -29.58
N GLU A 333 16.14 8.27 -30.23
CA GLU A 333 14.87 8.97 -29.93
C GLU A 333 14.31 8.58 -28.55
N VAL A 334 14.45 7.30 -28.17
CA VAL A 334 13.93 6.74 -26.91
C VAL A 334 14.82 7.14 -25.73
N THR A 335 16.12 7.31 -25.95
CA THR A 335 17.11 7.60 -24.90
C THR A 335 17.38 9.10 -24.70
N SER A 336 16.76 9.96 -25.51
CA SER A 336 16.97 11.41 -25.44
C SER A 336 16.39 12.01 -24.15
N GLY A 337 17.23 12.78 -23.44
CA GLY A 337 16.85 13.46 -22.19
C GLY A 337 16.70 12.54 -20.97
N LEU A 338 17.24 11.32 -21.03
CA LEU A 338 17.29 10.40 -19.90
C LEU A 338 18.63 10.51 -19.16
N ASN A 339 18.59 10.52 -17.83
CA ASN A 339 19.76 10.63 -16.98
C ASN A 339 19.76 9.55 -15.90
N PHE A 340 20.96 9.14 -15.49
CA PHE A 340 21.12 8.34 -14.29
C PHE A 340 21.04 9.24 -13.07
N GLU A 341 20.04 8.97 -12.22
CA GLU A 341 19.78 9.75 -11.03
C GLU A 341 19.95 8.91 -9.79
N ASN A 342 20.51 9.49 -8.73
CA ASN A 342 20.75 8.77 -7.49
C ASN A 342 19.42 8.31 -6.88
N THR A 343 19.23 7.00 -6.76
CA THR A 343 17.95 6.41 -6.33
C THR A 343 17.58 6.86 -4.91
N ARG A 344 18.57 7.07 -4.02
CA ARG A 344 18.33 7.49 -2.63
C ARG A 344 17.68 8.86 -2.55
N THR A 345 18.03 9.79 -3.45
CA THR A 345 17.53 11.17 -3.45
C THR A 345 16.32 11.36 -4.36
N HIS A 346 16.23 10.62 -5.47
CA HIS A 346 15.19 10.82 -6.48
C HIS A 346 14.02 9.86 -6.40
N ALA A 347 14.20 8.62 -5.91
CA ALA A 347 13.11 7.63 -5.85
C ALA A 347 11.94 8.05 -4.93
N PRO A 348 12.15 8.74 -3.79
CA PRO A 348 11.03 9.25 -2.99
C PRO A 348 10.12 10.25 -3.73
N LEU A 349 10.62 10.86 -4.81
CA LEU A 349 9.87 11.81 -5.65
C LEU A 349 9.11 11.11 -6.79
N LEU A 350 9.30 9.80 -6.97
CA LEU A 350 8.57 9.01 -7.94
C LEU A 350 7.15 8.67 -7.44
N PRO A 351 6.22 8.37 -8.35
CA PRO A 351 4.99 7.65 -8.01
C PRO A 351 5.29 6.37 -7.21
N VAL A 352 4.38 5.98 -6.31
CA VAL A 352 4.59 4.89 -5.34
C VAL A 352 5.12 3.60 -5.98
N HIS A 353 4.50 3.17 -7.09
CA HIS A 353 4.86 1.92 -7.77
C HIS A 353 6.23 1.99 -8.46
N GLU A 354 6.58 3.14 -9.04
CA GLU A 354 7.90 3.37 -9.63
C GLU A 354 8.98 3.41 -8.54
N ASN A 355 8.70 4.04 -7.40
CA ASN A 355 9.60 4.04 -6.25
C ASN A 355 9.85 2.61 -5.76
N GLU A 356 8.79 1.80 -5.56
CA GLU A 356 8.92 0.39 -5.16
C GLU A 356 9.80 -0.41 -6.11
N LEU A 357 9.59 -0.23 -7.43
CA LEU A 357 10.34 -0.92 -8.46
C LEU A 357 11.81 -0.48 -8.50
N ALA A 358 12.07 0.84 -8.40
CA ALA A 358 13.41 1.39 -8.34
C ALA A 358 14.19 0.86 -7.13
N LEU A 359 13.58 0.90 -5.93
CA LEU A 359 14.20 0.38 -4.71
C LEU A 359 14.45 -1.13 -4.80
N TYR A 360 13.53 -1.90 -5.39
CA TYR A 360 13.73 -3.35 -5.56
C TYR A 360 14.90 -3.66 -6.50
N ALA A 361 14.97 -2.97 -7.63
CA ALA A 361 16.05 -3.12 -8.60
C ALA A 361 17.41 -2.73 -7.98
N THR A 362 17.47 -1.58 -7.30
CA THR A 362 18.67 -1.13 -6.56
C THR A 362 19.12 -2.16 -5.52
N ALA A 363 18.19 -2.73 -4.74
CA ALA A 363 18.52 -3.71 -3.71
C ALA A 363 19.20 -4.96 -4.31
N LEU A 364 18.66 -5.49 -5.41
CA LEU A 364 19.21 -6.67 -6.07
C LEU A 364 20.56 -6.38 -6.74
N SER A 365 20.68 -5.24 -7.43
CA SER A 365 21.93 -4.84 -8.10
C SER A 365 23.06 -4.60 -7.10
N GLN A 366 22.80 -3.88 -6.00
CA GLN A 366 23.81 -3.68 -4.96
C GLN A 366 24.24 -4.98 -4.29
N TRP A 367 23.29 -5.87 -3.99
CA TRP A 367 23.60 -7.17 -3.41
C TRP A 367 24.50 -7.99 -4.34
N LYS A 368 24.17 -8.08 -5.63
CA LYS A 368 24.99 -8.79 -6.62
C LYS A 368 26.40 -8.20 -6.76
N ARG A 369 26.52 -6.87 -6.78
CA ARG A 369 27.81 -6.18 -6.85
C ARG A 369 28.70 -6.51 -5.65
N THR A 370 28.12 -6.64 -4.46
CA THR A 370 28.86 -6.87 -3.21
C THR A 370 29.05 -8.35 -2.85
N HIS A 371 28.37 -9.28 -3.52
CA HIS A 371 28.40 -10.72 -3.23
C HIS A 371 28.89 -11.53 -4.44
N GLN A 372 30.05 -11.18 -4.99
CA GLN A 372 30.66 -11.90 -6.11
C GLN A 372 31.35 -13.22 -5.68
N PHE A 373 31.72 -13.34 -4.41
CA PHE A 373 32.43 -14.49 -3.85
C PHE A 373 31.69 -15.07 -2.65
N CYS A 374 31.79 -16.38 -2.47
CA CYS A 374 31.13 -17.11 -1.38
C CYS A 374 31.77 -16.78 -0.04
N SER A 375 30.97 -16.34 0.92
CA SER A 375 31.42 -16.06 2.29
C SER A 375 31.92 -17.30 3.05
N ILE A 376 31.62 -18.52 2.58
CA ILE A 376 32.02 -19.77 3.22
C ILE A 376 33.38 -20.27 2.71
N CYS A 377 33.64 -20.19 1.41
CA CYS A 377 34.82 -20.82 0.79
C CYS A 377 35.61 -19.91 -0.17
N GLY A 378 35.18 -18.68 -0.41
CA GLY A 378 35.82 -17.75 -1.34
C GLY A 378 35.59 -18.03 -2.83
N GLY A 379 34.91 -19.13 -3.20
CA GLY A 379 34.61 -19.46 -4.60
C GLY A 379 33.62 -18.50 -5.25
N THR A 380 33.68 -18.36 -6.59
CA THR A 380 32.79 -17.46 -7.34
C THR A 380 31.31 -17.85 -7.21
N LEU A 381 30.47 -16.82 -7.09
CA LEU A 381 29.02 -16.93 -7.07
C LEU A 381 28.44 -16.64 -8.46
N HIS A 382 27.44 -17.41 -8.88
CA HIS A 382 26.69 -17.16 -10.12
C HIS A 382 25.18 -17.08 -9.86
N GLY A 383 24.48 -16.30 -10.68
CA GLY A 383 23.03 -16.11 -10.59
C GLY A 383 22.25 -17.36 -10.92
N ILE A 384 21.29 -17.69 -10.07
CA ILE A 384 20.22 -18.66 -10.30
C ILE A 384 18.87 -18.02 -9.93
N GLN A 385 17.76 -18.72 -10.18
CA GLN A 385 16.42 -18.24 -9.84
C GLN A 385 16.10 -16.85 -10.42
N GLY A 386 16.27 -16.69 -11.74
CA GLY A 386 16.12 -15.38 -12.40
C GLY A 386 17.07 -14.30 -11.87
N GLY A 387 18.18 -14.71 -11.23
CA GLY A 387 19.14 -13.82 -10.61
C GLY A 387 18.77 -13.34 -9.20
N THR A 388 17.74 -13.90 -8.57
CA THR A 388 17.33 -13.53 -7.19
C THR A 388 17.98 -14.40 -6.10
N CYS A 389 18.77 -15.40 -6.51
CA CYS A 389 19.61 -16.22 -5.64
C CYS A 389 20.98 -16.36 -6.32
N LEU A 390 22.05 -16.42 -5.52
CA LEU A 390 23.40 -16.71 -6.00
C LEU A 390 23.83 -18.09 -5.49
N LYS A 391 24.50 -18.89 -6.32
CA LYS A 391 25.02 -20.21 -5.96
C LYS A 391 26.53 -20.27 -6.15
N CYS A 392 27.24 -20.83 -5.17
CA CYS A 392 28.68 -21.03 -5.26
C CYS A 392 29.00 -22.24 -6.14
N SER A 393 29.90 -22.04 -7.11
CA SER A 393 30.36 -23.11 -7.99
C SER A 393 31.19 -24.18 -7.27
N SER A 394 31.86 -23.82 -6.16
CA SER A 394 32.78 -24.72 -5.46
C SER A 394 32.10 -25.55 -4.37
N CYS A 395 31.24 -24.95 -3.54
CA CYS A 395 30.62 -25.63 -2.39
C CYS A 395 29.09 -25.70 -2.46
N SER A 396 28.46 -25.22 -3.54
CA SER A 396 27.00 -25.15 -3.71
C SER A 396 26.24 -24.32 -2.68
N ASN A 397 26.93 -23.56 -1.81
CA ASN A 397 26.27 -22.63 -0.88
C ASN A 397 25.41 -21.62 -1.64
N MET A 398 24.20 -21.40 -1.14
CA MET A 398 23.26 -20.43 -1.68
C MET A 398 23.32 -19.12 -0.88
N SER A 399 23.16 -18.00 -1.57
CA SER A 399 23.09 -16.68 -0.99
C SER A 399 21.86 -15.97 -1.52
N TRP A 400 21.17 -15.25 -0.65
CA TRP A 400 19.98 -14.45 -0.97
C TRP A 400 20.22 -12.98 -0.57
N PRO A 401 19.51 -12.02 -1.19
CA PRO A 401 19.58 -10.63 -0.80
C PRO A 401 19.29 -10.47 0.69
N ARG A 402 20.17 -9.76 1.39
CA ARG A 402 20.03 -9.46 2.82
C ARG A 402 19.35 -8.11 3.00
N GLN A 403 18.53 -8.00 4.03
CA GLN A 403 18.02 -6.73 4.54
C GLN A 403 18.42 -6.60 6.00
N ASP A 404 19.03 -5.48 6.34
CA ASP A 404 19.51 -5.19 7.69
C ASP A 404 18.41 -4.37 8.40
N PRO A 405 17.75 -4.92 9.44
CA PRO A 405 16.67 -4.21 10.14
C PRO A 405 17.21 -2.96 10.83
N SER A 406 16.51 -1.84 10.66
CA SER A 406 16.83 -0.57 11.29
C SER A 406 15.53 0.06 11.79
N ILE A 407 15.48 0.43 13.07
CA ILE A 407 14.34 1.17 13.59
C ILE A 407 14.43 2.63 13.14
N ILE A 408 13.28 3.28 13.06
CA ILE A 408 13.18 4.73 13.00
C ILE A 408 12.03 5.15 13.90
N VAL A 409 12.29 6.03 14.84
CA VAL A 409 11.33 6.40 15.87
C VAL A 409 11.13 7.91 15.93
N LEU A 410 9.87 8.33 15.89
CA LEU A 410 9.49 9.68 16.27
C LEU A 410 9.12 9.67 17.74
N VAL A 411 9.93 10.35 18.55
CA VAL A 411 9.71 10.48 20.00
C VAL A 411 8.99 11.79 20.28
N THR A 412 7.87 11.73 20.99
CA THR A 412 7.12 12.91 21.44
C THR A 412 7.27 13.13 22.94
N ASN A 413 7.03 14.35 23.40
CA ASN A 413 6.83 14.60 24.83
C ASN A 413 5.45 14.08 25.28
N ARG A 414 5.23 14.01 26.60
CA ARG A 414 3.97 13.48 27.18
C ARG A 414 2.70 14.21 26.72
N SER A 415 2.77 15.52 26.49
CA SER A 415 1.64 16.31 25.95
C SER A 415 1.44 16.13 24.43
N GLY A 416 2.40 15.54 23.73
CA GLY A 416 2.34 15.29 22.29
C GLY A 416 2.46 16.54 21.42
N ASP A 417 2.77 17.71 21.97
CA ASP A 417 2.87 18.99 21.25
C ASP A 417 4.30 19.29 20.75
N LYS A 418 5.29 18.52 21.21
CA LYS A 418 6.68 18.58 20.75
C LYS A 418 7.18 17.22 20.29
N ALA A 419 8.03 17.22 19.27
CA ALA A 419 8.74 16.04 18.79
C ALA A 419 10.25 16.25 18.87
N LEU A 420 10.97 15.19 19.27
CA LEU A 420 12.42 15.14 19.26
C LEU A 420 12.89 14.84 17.84
N LEU A 421 13.64 15.77 17.25
CA LEU A 421 14.25 15.59 15.94
C LEU A 421 15.75 15.87 16.02
N ALA A 422 16.53 15.04 15.31
CA ALA A 422 17.98 15.10 15.31
C ALA A 422 18.55 15.30 13.90
N ARG A 423 19.78 15.81 13.84
CA ARG A 423 20.51 16.07 12.61
C ARG A 423 21.84 15.31 12.60
N SER A 424 21.95 14.34 11.71
CA SER A 424 23.22 13.65 11.39
C SER A 424 24.19 14.56 10.60
N PRO A 425 25.52 14.39 10.72
CA PRO A 425 26.53 15.14 9.96
C PRO A 425 26.35 15.10 8.44
N ARG A 426 25.75 14.01 7.91
CA ARG A 426 25.48 13.83 6.48
C ARG A 426 24.39 14.78 5.94
N HIS A 427 23.53 15.30 6.81
CA HIS A 427 22.40 16.14 6.43
C HIS A 427 22.82 17.60 6.26
N GLY A 428 22.16 18.30 5.33
CA GLY A 428 22.34 19.74 5.14
C GLY A 428 21.99 20.54 6.40
N PRO A 429 22.38 21.82 6.48
CA PRO A 429 22.02 22.68 7.61
C PRO A 429 20.52 22.66 7.88
N LYS A 430 20.14 22.66 9.17
CA LYS A 430 18.76 22.68 9.68
C LYS A 430 17.85 21.48 9.32
N LEU A 431 18.29 20.53 8.49
CA LEU A 431 17.55 19.28 8.26
C LEU A 431 17.60 18.38 9.49
N HIS A 432 16.49 18.28 10.20
CA HIS A 432 16.30 17.38 11.32
C HIS A 432 15.25 16.31 10.97
N THR A 433 15.44 15.11 11.49
CA THR A 433 14.62 13.92 11.22
C THR A 433 14.42 13.11 12.49
N ALA A 434 13.47 12.17 12.46
CA ALA A 434 13.34 11.11 13.45
C ALA A 434 14.66 10.33 13.63
N LEU A 435 14.87 9.80 14.83
CA LEU A 435 16.04 9.03 15.23
C LEU A 435 16.00 7.65 14.58
N ALA A 436 17.14 7.11 14.19
CA ALA A 436 17.19 5.83 13.49
C ALA A 436 18.55 5.15 13.62
N GLY A 437 18.51 3.87 13.99
CA GLY A 437 19.71 3.03 14.04
C GLY A 437 19.42 1.57 13.79
N PHE A 438 20.48 0.76 13.79
CA PHE A 438 20.40 -0.64 13.43
C PHE A 438 19.94 -1.47 14.63
N VAL A 439 19.20 -2.55 14.35
CA VAL A 439 18.86 -3.53 15.38
C VAL A 439 20.06 -4.46 15.58
N GLU A 440 20.52 -4.60 16.81
CA GLU A 440 21.66 -5.46 17.15
C GLU A 440 21.28 -6.94 17.24
N ALA A 441 22.31 -7.81 17.23
CA ALA A 441 22.12 -9.24 17.31
C ALA A 441 21.53 -9.66 18.68
N GLY A 442 20.34 -10.24 18.66
CA GLY A 442 19.62 -10.66 19.87
C GLY A 442 18.72 -9.58 20.47
N GLU A 443 18.64 -8.41 19.83
CA GLU A 443 17.83 -7.28 20.26
C GLU A 443 16.42 -7.32 19.64
N THR A 444 15.38 -6.98 20.40
CA THR A 444 14.04 -6.71 19.85
C THR A 444 13.97 -5.32 19.24
N PHE A 445 12.96 -5.03 18.40
CA PHE A 445 12.82 -3.69 17.83
C PHE A 445 12.54 -2.62 18.89
N GLU A 446 11.79 -2.97 19.93
CA GLU A 446 11.50 -2.09 21.06
C GLU A 446 12.77 -1.79 21.86
N GLN A 447 13.63 -2.80 22.08
CA GLN A 447 14.94 -2.60 22.70
C GLN A 447 15.82 -1.67 21.87
N ALA A 448 15.86 -1.84 20.55
CA ALA A 448 16.59 -0.95 19.66
C ALA A 448 16.05 0.49 19.71
N VAL A 449 14.72 0.67 19.76
CA VAL A 449 14.11 2.00 19.93
C VAL A 449 14.58 2.67 21.22
N MET A 450 14.58 1.95 22.34
CA MET A 450 15.04 2.48 23.63
C MET A 450 16.54 2.81 23.60
N ARG A 451 17.38 1.88 23.11
CA ARG A 451 18.83 2.03 23.06
C ARG A 451 19.24 3.19 22.17
N GLU A 452 18.82 3.20 20.91
CA GLU A 452 19.20 4.24 19.93
C GLU A 452 18.76 5.63 20.38
N THR A 453 17.56 5.75 20.97
CA THR A 453 17.10 7.04 21.50
C THR A 453 18.00 7.53 22.64
N PHE A 454 18.34 6.63 23.56
CA PHE A 454 19.18 6.97 24.71
C PHE A 454 20.64 7.26 24.31
N GLU A 455 21.22 6.47 23.42
CA GLU A 455 22.61 6.64 22.94
C GLU A 455 22.78 7.96 22.18
N GLU A 456 21.88 8.28 21.25
CA GLU A 456 22.00 9.49 20.44
C GLU A 456 21.66 10.78 21.21
N THR A 457 20.70 10.73 22.14
CA THR A 457 20.09 11.94 22.72
C THR A 457 20.01 12.00 24.24
N GLY A 458 20.34 10.91 24.94
CA GLY A 458 20.17 10.79 26.40
C GLY A 458 18.72 10.68 26.86
N ILE A 459 17.74 10.71 25.94
CA ILE A 459 16.32 10.66 26.26
C ILE A 459 15.87 9.21 26.47
N GLN A 460 15.22 8.97 27.60
CA GLN A 460 14.55 7.70 27.91
C GLN A 460 13.10 7.73 27.41
N VAL A 461 12.66 6.62 26.81
CA VAL A 461 11.31 6.46 26.29
C VAL A 461 10.50 5.52 27.18
N ASP A 462 9.20 5.79 27.30
CA ASP A 462 8.25 4.92 27.99
C ASP A 462 8.08 3.62 27.18
N PRO A 463 8.49 2.44 27.70
CA PRO A 463 8.40 1.18 26.96
C PRO A 463 6.97 0.83 26.52
N ASP A 464 5.95 1.21 27.31
CA ASP A 464 4.55 0.90 27.02
C ASP A 464 3.98 1.80 25.90
N SER A 465 4.69 2.87 25.54
CA SER A 465 4.30 3.80 24.48
C SER A 465 4.82 3.42 23.09
N ILE A 466 5.76 2.47 23.01
CA ILE A 466 6.42 2.08 21.76
C ILE A 466 5.40 1.36 20.87
N SER A 467 5.10 1.96 19.71
CA SER A 467 4.10 1.44 18.78
C SER A 467 4.64 1.42 17.36
N TYR A 468 4.60 0.24 16.72
CA TYR A 468 4.88 0.09 15.30
C TYR A 468 3.82 0.82 14.46
N LEU A 469 4.25 1.43 13.35
CA LEU A 469 3.39 2.13 12.40
C LEU A 469 3.49 1.57 10.98
N SER A 470 4.70 1.47 10.43
CA SER A 470 4.91 1.04 9.04
C SER A 470 6.34 0.56 8.81
N SER A 471 6.63 0.12 7.59
CA SER A 471 8.00 -0.21 7.16
C SER A 471 8.28 0.35 5.78
N GLN A 472 9.55 0.64 5.51
CA GLN A 472 10.01 1.07 4.19
C GLN A 472 11.34 0.37 3.84
N PRO A 473 11.41 -0.34 2.69
CA PRO A 473 12.69 -0.81 2.16
C PRO A 473 13.61 0.38 1.90
N TRP A 474 14.87 0.30 2.35
CA TRP A 474 15.83 1.38 2.20
C TRP A 474 17.21 0.83 1.81
N PRO A 475 17.39 0.47 0.52
CA PRO A 475 18.55 -0.27 0.03
C PRO A 475 19.79 0.62 -0.11
N PHE A 476 20.17 1.34 0.94
CA PHE A 476 21.31 2.26 0.95
C PHE A 476 22.14 2.10 2.24
N PRO A 477 22.86 0.97 2.41
CA PRO A 477 23.13 -0.05 1.38
C PRO A 477 22.10 -1.17 1.27
N ARG A 478 21.44 -1.55 2.38
CA ARG A 478 20.49 -2.68 2.40
C ARG A 478 19.56 -2.68 3.63
N SER A 479 19.20 -1.52 4.14
CA SER A 479 18.36 -1.41 5.34
C SER A 479 16.89 -1.72 5.05
N CYS A 480 16.18 -2.19 6.07
CA CYS A 480 14.72 -2.17 6.13
C CYS A 480 14.32 -1.26 7.29
N MET A 481 13.74 -0.11 7.00
CA MET A 481 13.32 0.86 8.01
C MET A 481 12.02 0.39 8.65
N ILE A 482 12.00 0.27 9.98
CA ILE A 482 10.87 -0.19 10.77
C ILE A 482 10.43 0.98 11.64
N ALA A 483 9.27 1.54 11.33
CA ALA A 483 8.84 2.83 11.84
C ALA A 483 8.03 2.68 13.13
N PHE A 484 8.44 3.42 14.15
CA PHE A 484 7.82 3.47 15.46
C PHE A 484 7.45 4.91 15.83
N ARG A 485 6.47 5.02 16.73
CA ARG A 485 6.30 6.18 17.60
C ARG A 485 6.57 5.77 19.03
N ALA A 486 7.05 6.70 19.84
CA ALA A 486 7.25 6.52 21.26
C ALA A 486 7.06 7.87 21.98
N THR A 487 6.88 7.81 23.29
CA THR A 487 6.78 8.99 24.15
C THR A 487 7.94 8.97 25.15
N ALA A 488 8.56 10.13 25.39
CA ALA A 488 9.56 10.27 26.44
C ALA A 488 8.96 9.95 27.82
N ASP A 489 9.72 9.28 28.69
CA ASP A 489 9.24 8.88 30.01
C ASP A 489 9.10 10.06 30.99
N ASP A 490 9.87 11.14 30.82
CA ASP A 490 9.73 12.43 31.51
C ASP A 490 9.88 13.61 30.51
N GLU A 491 9.12 14.68 30.73
CA GLU A 491 9.11 15.91 29.92
C GLU A 491 10.27 16.87 30.20
N ASN A 492 10.99 16.70 31.31
CA ASN A 492 12.08 17.57 31.76
C ASN A 492 13.47 16.99 31.51
N GLN A 493 13.58 15.96 30.69
CA GLN A 493 14.87 15.33 30.38
C GLN A 493 15.78 16.27 29.58
N GLU A 494 17.04 16.33 29.99
CA GLU A 494 18.07 17.07 29.28
C GLU A 494 18.59 16.26 28.09
N ILE A 495 18.61 16.88 26.91
CA ILE A 495 19.20 16.28 25.72
C ILE A 495 20.72 16.28 25.88
N THR A 496 21.33 15.10 25.84
CA THR A 496 22.78 14.89 25.81
C THR A 496 23.15 14.19 24.52
N ILE A 497 23.88 14.89 23.66
CA ILE A 497 24.21 14.41 22.31
C ILE A 497 25.50 13.59 22.33
N ASP A 498 25.52 12.44 21.65
CA ASP A 498 26.78 11.84 21.18
C ASP A 498 27.28 12.59 19.93
N PRO A 499 28.38 13.37 20.03
CA PRO A 499 28.89 14.16 18.91
C PRO A 499 29.47 13.30 17.78
N ASN A 500 29.69 12.00 17.99
CA ASN A 500 30.17 11.09 16.94
C ASN A 500 29.04 10.69 15.98
N GLU A 501 27.78 10.73 16.44
CA GLU A 501 26.63 10.26 15.67
C GLU A 501 25.78 11.40 15.09
N ILE A 502 25.43 12.37 15.95
CA ILE A 502 24.58 13.50 15.58
C ILE A 502 25.22 14.84 15.91
N VAL A 503 24.85 15.87 15.14
CA VAL A 503 25.35 17.24 15.31
C VAL A 503 24.47 18.03 16.27
N SER A 504 23.16 17.78 16.25
CA SER A 504 22.18 18.49 17.06
C SER A 504 20.90 17.67 17.21
N ALA A 505 20.26 17.77 18.37
CA ALA A 505 18.92 17.26 18.65
C ALA A 505 18.15 18.30 19.47
N HIS A 506 16.87 18.52 19.12
CA HIS A 506 16.02 19.48 19.79
C HIS A 506 14.57 18.98 19.85
N TRP A 507 13.86 19.41 20.89
CA TRP A 507 12.40 19.38 20.94
C TRP A 507 11.84 20.51 20.07
N PHE A 508 11.11 20.15 19.02
CA PHE A 508 10.46 21.10 18.12
C PHE A 508 8.95 21.14 18.35
N ASP A 509 8.38 22.34 18.45
CA ASP A 509 6.94 22.52 18.55
C ASP A 509 6.24 22.11 17.24
N LYS A 510 5.02 21.56 17.35
CA LYS A 510 4.16 21.26 16.18
C LYS A 510 4.11 22.42 15.18
N SER A 511 3.98 23.66 15.66
CA SER A 511 3.91 24.84 14.78
C SER A 511 5.16 25.08 13.93
N GLN A 512 6.36 24.83 14.49
CA GLN A 512 7.62 24.97 13.78
C GLN A 512 7.75 23.89 12.70
N VAL A 513 7.38 22.66 13.04
CA VAL A 513 7.47 21.52 12.13
C VAL A 513 6.39 21.61 11.03
N THR A 514 5.17 22.04 11.35
CA THR A 514 4.12 22.35 10.36
C THR A 514 4.60 23.39 9.35
N LYS A 515 5.27 24.44 9.80
CA LYS A 515 5.84 25.44 8.90
C LYS A 515 6.90 24.82 7.98
N ALA A 516 7.84 24.06 8.54
CA ALA A 516 8.86 23.36 7.76
C ALA A 516 8.26 22.36 6.76
N ALA A 517 7.17 21.71 7.12
CA ALA A 517 6.44 20.74 6.29
C ALA A 517 5.82 21.36 5.03
N THR A 518 5.59 22.69 5.00
CA THR A 518 5.12 23.40 3.79
C THR A 518 6.18 23.56 2.70
N VAL A 519 7.45 23.41 3.04
CA VAL A 519 8.55 23.53 2.09
C VAL A 519 8.58 22.29 1.20
N GLN A 520 8.49 22.50 -0.11
CA GLN A 520 8.50 21.41 -1.09
C GLN A 520 9.84 20.66 -1.04
N GLY A 521 9.80 19.39 -0.65
CA GLY A 521 10.92 18.46 -0.80
C GLY A 521 12.08 18.63 0.18
N ALA A 522 11.84 19.11 1.40
CA ALA A 522 12.88 19.38 2.39
C ALA A 522 13.87 18.19 2.55
N VAL A 523 15.18 18.48 2.45
CA VAL A 523 15.95 17.97 1.30
C VAL A 523 17.17 17.12 1.65
N MET A 524 17.27 15.93 1.06
CA MET A 524 18.54 15.17 1.03
C MET A 524 19.57 15.76 0.04
N ASN A 525 19.18 16.77 -0.75
CA ASN A 525 20.08 17.56 -1.60
C ASN A 525 20.38 18.91 -0.94
N LYS A 526 21.66 19.22 -0.73
CA LYS A 526 22.11 20.42 0.00
C LYS A 526 21.69 21.73 -0.68
N ASP A 527 21.61 21.75 -2.02
CA ASP A 527 21.34 22.97 -2.79
C ASP A 527 19.88 23.42 -2.64
N VAL A 528 18.95 22.47 -2.64
CA VAL A 528 17.53 22.79 -2.42
C VAL A 528 17.33 23.22 -0.97
N ALA A 529 18.06 22.63 -0.01
CA ALA A 529 17.97 23.02 1.40
C ALA A 529 18.47 24.45 1.59
N ALA A 530 19.58 24.81 0.93
CA ALA A 530 20.10 26.17 0.90
C ALA A 530 19.06 27.15 0.30
N LYS A 531 18.49 26.82 -0.86
CA LYS A 531 17.47 27.64 -1.53
C LYS A 531 16.21 27.84 -0.69
N ALA A 532 15.78 26.83 0.06
CA ALA A 532 14.65 26.94 0.98
C ALA A 532 14.92 27.97 2.09
N LEU A 533 16.14 27.96 2.65
CA LEU A 533 16.56 28.90 3.68
C LEU A 533 16.79 30.32 3.14
N GLU A 534 17.21 30.46 1.88
CA GLU A 534 17.24 31.77 1.20
C GLU A 534 15.82 32.33 0.99
N THR A 535 14.87 31.46 0.65
CA THR A 535 13.48 31.84 0.37
C THR A 535 12.72 32.21 1.66
N ASP A 536 12.89 31.44 2.73
CA ASP A 536 12.37 31.76 4.06
C ASP A 536 13.45 31.62 5.14
N PRO A 537 14.19 32.71 5.43
CA PRO A 537 15.23 32.72 6.45
C PRO A 537 14.72 32.42 7.87
N SER A 538 13.40 32.53 8.11
CA SER A 538 12.79 32.29 9.41
C SER A 538 12.47 30.82 9.69
N LEU A 539 12.81 29.91 8.77
CA LEU A 539 12.77 28.47 9.01
C LEU A 539 13.85 28.07 10.02
N ASN A 540 13.41 27.56 11.18
CA ASN A 540 14.29 27.05 12.22
C ASN A 540 14.66 25.57 12.02
N VAL A 541 13.83 24.84 11.27
CA VAL A 541 13.99 23.43 10.97
C VAL A 541 13.57 23.16 9.53
N LEU A 542 14.21 22.17 8.91
CA LEU A 542 13.77 21.50 7.68
C LEU A 542 13.51 20.03 8.04
N VAL A 543 12.52 19.42 7.39
CA VAL A 543 12.15 18.01 7.61
C VAL A 543 12.43 17.18 6.35
N PRO A 544 12.39 15.84 6.38
CA PRO A 544 12.58 15.04 5.18
C PRO A 544 11.47 15.25 4.11
N PRO A 545 11.70 14.82 2.85
CA PRO A 545 10.75 15.04 1.78
C PRO A 545 9.59 14.05 1.91
N LYS A 546 8.44 14.34 1.27
CA LYS A 546 7.38 13.33 1.16
C LYS A 546 7.90 12.09 0.41
N GLY A 547 7.36 10.93 0.74
CA GLY A 547 7.76 9.64 0.14
C GLY A 547 8.81 8.85 0.93
N VAL A 548 9.38 9.42 2.00
CA VAL A 548 10.20 8.68 2.97
C VAL A 548 9.48 8.49 4.30
N VAL A 549 9.78 7.40 5.00
CA VAL A 549 9.09 6.99 6.22
C VAL A 549 9.30 7.97 7.37
N ALA A 550 10.47 8.62 7.45
CA ALA A 550 10.72 9.69 8.42
C ALA A 550 9.72 10.84 8.29
N ARG A 551 9.36 11.21 7.05
CA ARG A 551 8.37 12.25 6.80
C ARG A 551 6.95 11.75 7.08
N ALA A 552 6.66 10.48 6.80
CA ALA A 552 5.37 9.88 7.13
C ALA A 552 5.11 9.88 8.64
N LEU A 553 6.12 9.57 9.46
CA LEU A 553 6.04 9.67 10.92
C LEU A 553 5.73 11.10 11.38
N ILE A 554 6.42 12.09 10.81
CA ILE A 554 6.20 13.50 11.14
C ILE A 554 4.78 13.93 10.75
N ASP A 555 4.34 13.61 9.53
CA ASP A 555 3.01 13.98 9.05
C ASP A 555 1.91 13.32 9.92
N ASP A 556 2.06 12.05 10.32
CA ASP A 556 1.15 11.34 11.24
C ASP A 556 1.01 12.07 12.59
N TRP A 557 2.13 12.45 13.21
CA TRP A 557 2.12 13.23 14.45
C TRP A 557 1.51 14.63 14.31
N LEU A 558 1.69 15.29 13.16
CA LEU A 558 1.09 16.59 12.89
C LEU A 558 -0.44 16.50 12.70
N GLU A 559 -0.94 15.36 12.24
CA GLU A 559 -2.37 15.10 12.03
C GLU A 559 -3.10 14.62 13.31
N ASP A 560 -2.39 13.99 14.24
CA ASP A 560 -2.91 13.61 15.56
C ASP A 560 -3.33 14.87 16.36
N ALA A 561 -4.64 15.07 16.54
CA ALA A 561 -5.27 16.23 17.19
C ALA A 561 -6.01 15.88 18.47
#